data_AF-A0A9D5QGA9-F1
#
_entry.id   AF-A0A9D5QGA9-F1
#
_cell.length_a   1.000
_cell.length_b   1.000
_cell.length_c   1.000
_cell.angle_alpha   90.00
_cell.angle_beta   90.00
_cell.angle_gamma   90.00
#
_symmetry.space_group_name_H-M   'P 1'
#
loop_
_entity.id
_entity.type
_entity.pdbx_description
1 polymer ?
#
loop_
_entity_poly.entity_id
_entity_poly.type
_entity_poly.pdbx_seq_one_letter_code
_entity_poly.pdbx_strand_id
1 'polypeptide(L)'
;MKRKTPKKRTKNQTVKGAPPVAGDDYYNLADARLESVEDARRLMGRVTLGFLKKRLDSVEAKTVAYLLSVYCQISKDSDFEKRLSDIEEQLRGT
;
A
#
# COMPACT_ATOMS: atom_id res chain seq x y z
N MET A 1 -10.99 49.13 -14.27
CA MET A 1 -10.64 48.59 -12.93
C MET A 1 -11.49 47.35 -12.65
N LYS A 2 -10.91 46.15 -12.62
CA LYS A 2 -11.63 44.88 -12.34
C LYS A 2 -11.49 44.50 -10.86
N ARG A 3 -12.59 44.13 -10.19
CA ARG A 3 -12.66 43.68 -8.79
C ARG A 3 -12.80 42.13 -8.71
N LYS A 4 -12.39 41.58 -7.54
CA LYS A 4 -12.70 40.26 -6.91
C LYS A 4 -11.87 39.05 -7.38
N THR A 5 -11.35 38.14 -6.55
CA THR A 5 -11.48 37.79 -5.10
C THR A 5 -10.38 36.77 -4.72
N PRO A 6 -10.00 36.61 -3.43
CA PRO A 6 -8.94 35.69 -2.99
C PRO A 6 -9.41 34.22 -3.06
N LYS A 7 -8.58 33.37 -3.68
CA LYS A 7 -8.83 31.93 -3.84
C LYS A 7 -8.61 31.24 -2.49
N LYS A 8 -9.70 30.91 -1.78
CA LYS A 8 -9.68 30.09 -0.56
C LYS A 8 -8.96 28.78 -0.84
N ARG A 9 -7.81 28.57 -0.20
CA ARG A 9 -7.10 27.29 -0.18
C ARG A 9 -7.90 26.34 0.72
N THR A 10 -8.61 25.41 0.10
CA THR A 10 -9.33 24.33 0.77
C THR A 10 -8.34 23.55 1.64
N LYS A 11 -8.60 23.53 2.96
CA LYS A 11 -7.91 22.64 3.90
C LYS A 11 -8.27 21.21 3.53
N ASN A 12 -7.38 20.50 2.84
CA ASN A 12 -7.52 19.07 2.66
C ASN A 12 -7.37 18.41 4.03
N GLN A 13 -8.47 17.81 4.47
CA GLN A 13 -8.59 17.04 5.68
C GLN A 13 -7.67 15.82 5.52
N THR A 14 -6.55 15.84 6.22
CA THR A 14 -5.59 14.74 6.27
C THR A 14 -6.29 13.53 6.88
N VAL A 15 -6.59 12.54 6.05
CA VAL A 15 -6.99 11.21 6.52
C VAL A 15 -5.80 10.67 7.32
N LYS A 16 -5.94 10.60 8.64
CA LYS A 16 -4.91 10.06 9.55
C LYS A 16 -4.58 8.64 9.11
N GLY A 17 -3.41 8.45 8.49
CA GLY A 17 -2.89 7.13 8.13
C GLY A 17 -2.20 7.04 6.77
N ALA A 18 -2.43 7.98 5.85
CA ALA A 18 -1.71 8.02 4.57
C ALA A 18 -0.60 9.08 4.63
N PRO A 19 0.68 8.74 4.37
CA PRO A 19 1.73 9.74 4.27
C PRO A 19 1.38 10.73 3.14
N PRO A 20 1.48 12.04 3.38
CA PRO A 20 1.20 13.05 2.37
C PRO A 20 2.37 13.09 1.39
N VAL A 21 2.37 12.21 0.38
CA VAL A 21 3.36 12.31 -0.70
C VAL A 21 2.76 13.21 -1.77
N ALA A 22 3.07 14.49 -1.67
CA ALA A 22 2.76 15.48 -2.69
C ALA A 22 3.76 15.32 -3.85
N GLY A 23 3.28 15.05 -5.06
CA GLY A 23 4.11 15.06 -6.28
C GLY A 23 4.22 13.71 -6.99
N ASP A 24 4.80 13.74 -8.20
CA ASP A 24 5.10 12.55 -9.02
C ASP A 24 5.96 11.49 -8.28
N ASP A 25 6.59 11.90 -7.16
CA ASP A 25 7.32 11.07 -6.20
C ASP A 25 6.46 9.96 -5.55
N TYR A 26 5.12 10.04 -5.65
CA TYR A 26 4.23 8.99 -5.15
C TYR A 26 4.50 7.62 -5.79
N TYR A 27 5.03 7.58 -7.03
CA TYR A 27 5.35 6.34 -7.74
C TYR A 27 6.84 6.00 -7.75
N ASN A 28 7.68 6.76 -7.03
CA ASN A 28 9.10 6.44 -6.95
C ASN A 28 9.29 5.17 -6.10
N LEU A 29 9.51 4.06 -6.79
CA LEU A 29 9.69 2.72 -6.21
C LEU A 29 11.10 2.52 -5.64
N ALA A 30 12.07 3.38 -6.01
CA ALA A 30 13.48 3.21 -5.65
C ALA A 30 13.74 3.28 -4.14
N ASP A 31 12.90 4.02 -3.39
CA ASP A 31 13.05 4.19 -1.94
C ASP A 31 12.16 3.24 -1.12
N ALA A 32 11.44 2.32 -1.77
CA ALA A 32 10.53 1.42 -1.07
C ALA A 32 11.30 0.34 -0.29
N ARG A 33 11.40 0.50 1.03
CA ARG A 33 11.85 -0.56 1.95
C ARG A 33 10.68 -1.42 2.40
N LEU A 34 10.82 -2.73 2.28
CA LEU A 34 9.83 -3.71 2.73
C LEU A 34 10.30 -4.34 4.03
N GLU A 35 9.87 -3.78 5.17
CA GLU A 35 10.19 -4.30 6.51
C GLU A 35 9.03 -5.11 7.10
N SER A 36 7.81 -4.94 6.56
CA SER A 36 6.62 -5.64 7.00
C SER A 36 5.66 -6.01 5.85
N VAL A 37 4.73 -6.93 6.14
CA VAL A 37 3.61 -7.27 5.23
C VAL A 37 2.74 -6.05 4.95
N GLU A 38 2.60 -5.14 5.91
CA GLU A 38 1.84 -3.91 5.73
C GLU A 38 2.51 -2.98 4.71
N ASP A 39 3.84 -2.89 4.72
CA ASP A 39 4.59 -2.12 3.72
C ASP A 39 4.42 -2.70 2.32
N ALA A 40 4.41 -4.03 2.20
CA ALA A 40 4.14 -4.70 0.93
C ALA A 40 2.73 -4.40 0.42
N ARG A 41 1.71 -4.42 1.30
CA ARG A 41 0.33 -4.04 0.94
C ARG A 41 0.23 -2.59 0.48
N ARG A 42 0.91 -1.67 1.18
CA ARG A 42 0.96 -0.25 0.82
C ARG A 42 1.62 -0.06 -0.54
N LEU A 43 2.76 -0.71 -0.78
CA LEU A 43 3.47 -0.64 -2.05
C LEU A 43 2.63 -1.20 -3.20
N MET A 44 1.97 -2.33 -3.01
CA MET A 44 1.05 -2.93 -3.97
C MET A 44 -0.09 -1.97 -4.33
N GLY A 45 -0.65 -1.28 -3.34
CA GLY A 45 -1.66 -0.25 -3.57
C GLY A 45 -1.15 0.92 -4.41
N ARG A 46 0.08 1.39 -4.18
CA ARG A 46 0.71 2.46 -4.96
C ARG A 46 0.92 2.05 -6.42
N VAL A 47 1.44 0.85 -6.65
CA VAL A 47 1.66 0.31 -7.99
C VAL A 47 0.33 0.12 -8.74
N THR A 48 -0.68 -0.45 -8.08
CA THR A 48 -2.02 -0.64 -8.65
C THR A 48 -2.66 0.69 -9.04
N LEU A 49 -2.58 1.70 -8.16
CA LEU A 49 -3.08 3.03 -8.46
C LEU A 49 -2.35 3.69 -9.63
N GLY A 50 -1.04 3.44 -9.77
CA GLY A 50 -0.24 3.90 -10.89
C GLY A 50 -0.69 3.31 -12.23
N PHE A 51 -1.05 2.02 -12.26
CA PHE A 51 -1.66 1.40 -13.44
C PHE A 51 -3.03 2.00 -13.78
N LEU A 52 -3.91 2.12 -12.77
CA LEU A 52 -5.26 2.68 -12.98
C LEU A 52 -5.23 4.11 -13.53
N LYS A 53 -4.25 4.89 -13.11
CA LYS A 53 -4.05 6.28 -13.59
C LYS A 53 -3.21 6.37 -14.87
N LYS A 54 -2.81 5.24 -15.47
CA LYS A 54 -1.91 5.19 -16.65
C LYS A 54 -0.60 5.95 -16.43
N ARG A 55 -0.11 5.98 -15.18
CA ARG A 55 1.15 6.62 -14.77
C ARG A 55 2.31 5.64 -14.69
N LEU A 56 2.00 4.34 -14.60
CA LEU A 56 2.95 3.24 -14.72
C LEU A 56 2.51 2.35 -15.88
N ASP A 57 3.42 2.04 -16.79
CA ASP A 57 3.20 1.04 -17.85
C ASP A 57 4.46 0.21 -18.16
N SER A 58 5.41 0.18 -17.22
CA SER A 58 6.61 -0.65 -17.39
C SER A 58 6.32 -2.12 -17.05
N VAL A 59 7.04 -3.03 -17.70
CA VAL A 59 6.94 -4.48 -17.44
C VAL A 59 7.43 -4.79 -16.03
N GLU A 60 8.47 -4.09 -15.57
CA GLU A 60 9.03 -4.23 -14.23
C GLU A 60 8.00 -3.90 -13.15
N ALA A 61 7.20 -2.85 -13.34
CA ALA A 61 6.14 -2.50 -12.40
C ALA A 61 5.05 -3.60 -12.33
N LYS A 62 4.76 -4.27 -13.45
CA LYS A 62 3.78 -5.38 -13.50
C LYS A 62 4.32 -6.59 -12.75
N THR A 63 5.60 -6.91 -12.94
CA THR A 63 6.32 -7.96 -12.20
C THR A 63 6.34 -7.66 -10.71
N VAL A 64 6.64 -6.43 -10.30
CA VAL A 64 6.64 -6.02 -8.89
C VAL A 64 5.24 -6.16 -8.28
N ALA A 65 4.18 -5.72 -8.99
CA ALA A 65 2.80 -5.89 -8.52
C ALA A 65 2.45 -7.37 -8.27
N TYR A 66 2.84 -8.25 -9.20
CA TYR A 66 2.62 -9.68 -9.08
C TYR A 66 3.35 -10.26 -7.86
N LEU A 67 4.65 -9.99 -7.71
CA LEU A 67 5.45 -10.46 -6.59
C LEU A 67 4.90 -9.99 -5.24
N LEU A 68 4.46 -8.73 -5.15
CA LEU A 68 3.82 -8.18 -3.95
C LEU A 68 2.50 -8.88 -3.63
N SER A 69 1.69 -9.22 -4.64
CA SER A 69 0.43 -9.95 -4.43
C SER A 69 0.68 -11.35 -3.89
N VAL A 70 1.67 -12.07 -4.43
CA VAL A 70 2.04 -13.42 -3.99
C VAL A 70 2.57 -13.39 -2.56
N TYR A 71 3.45 -12.44 -2.25
CA TYR A 71 3.95 -12.26 -0.89
C TYR A 71 2.82 -12.01 0.11
N CYS A 72 1.89 -11.10 -0.20
CA CYS A 72 0.75 -10.82 0.68
C CYS A 72 -0.17 -12.03 0.91
N GLN A 73 -0.34 -12.89 -0.10
CA GLN A 73 -1.10 -14.13 0.01
C GLN A 73 -0.39 -15.13 0.93
N ILE A 74 0.89 -15.41 0.68
CA ILE A 74 1.70 -16.32 1.50
C ILE A 74 1.73 -15.88 2.96
N SER A 75 1.90 -14.58 3.22
CA SER A 75 1.89 -14.06 4.59
C SER A 75 0.56 -14.30 5.29
N LYS A 76 -0.57 -14.11 4.60
CA LYS A 76 -1.90 -14.35 5.16
C LYS A 76 -2.12 -15.83 5.48
N ASP A 77 -1.69 -16.71 4.60
CA ASP A 77 -1.82 -18.16 4.80
C ASP A 77 -0.92 -18.62 5.96
N SER A 78 0.31 -18.11 6.06
CA SER A 78 1.22 -18.39 7.18
C SER A 78 0.67 -17.92 8.52
N ASP A 79 0.07 -16.72 8.57
CA ASP A 79 -0.58 -16.20 9.78
C ASP A 79 -1.78 -17.06 10.19
N PHE A 80 -2.51 -17.61 9.21
CA PHE A 80 -3.65 -18.49 9.46
C PHE A 80 -3.20 -19.86 10.01
N GLU A 81 -2.21 -20.49 9.38
CA GLU A 81 -1.62 -21.76 9.84
C GLU A 81 -1.09 -21.64 11.27
N LYS A 82 -0.40 -20.53 11.58
CA LYS A 82 0.08 -20.28 12.95
C LYS A 82 -1.07 -20.21 13.96
N ARG A 83 -2.12 -19.46 13.64
CA ARG A 83 -3.30 -19.35 14.53
C ARG A 83 -4.02 -20.68 14.70
N LEU A 84 -4.07 -21.51 13.66
CA LEU A 84 -4.65 -22.85 13.74
C LEU A 84 -3.82 -23.73 14.68
N SER A 85 -2.49 -23.74 14.52
CA SER A 85 -1.57 -24.46 15.39
C SER A 85 -1.72 -24.05 16.85
N ASP A 86 -1.79 -22.74 17.14
CA ASP A 86 -1.96 -22.21 18.50
C ASP A 86 -3.28 -22.71 19.13
N ILE A 87 -4.35 -22.80 18.34
CA ILE A 87 -5.67 -23.30 18.80
C ILE A 87 -5.61 -24.81 19.05
N GLU A 88 -4.97 -25.59 18.16
CA GLU A 88 -4.81 -27.03 18.33
C GLU A 88 -3.99 -27.39 19.58
N GLU A 89 -2.94 -26.63 19.88
CA GLU A 89 -2.16 -26.80 21.11
C GLU A 89 -3.00 -26.52 22.36
N GLN A 90 -3.79 -25.45 22.36
CA GLN A 90 -4.70 -25.12 23.47
C GLN A 90 -5.71 -26.25 23.73
N LEU A 91 -6.25 -26.85 22.67
CA LEU A 91 -7.20 -27.97 22.77
C LEU A 91 -6.54 -29.27 23.26
N ARG A 92 -5.26 -29.50 22.96
CA ARG A 92 -4.52 -30.68 23.47
C ARG A 92 -4.14 -30.55 24.95
N GLY A 93 -4.07 -29.33 25.47
CA GLY A 93 -3.75 -29.04 26.87
C GLY A 93 -4.95 -29.06 27.83
N THR A 94 -6.16 -29.23 27.31
CA THR A 94 -7.43 -29.36 28.06
C THR A 94 -7.96 -30.78 28.03
#